data_AF-A0A6I1EU10-F1
#
_entry.id   AF-A0A6I1EU10-F1
#
_cell.length_a   1.000
_cell.length_b   1.000
_cell.length_c   1.000
_cell.angle_alpha   90.00
_cell.angle_beta   90.00
_cell.angle_gamma   90.00
#
_symmetry.space_group_name_H-M   'P 1'
#
loop_
_entity.id
_entity.type
_entity.pdbx_description
1 polymer ?
#
loop_
_entity_poly.entity_id
_entity_poly.type
_entity_poly.pdbx_seq_one_letter_code
_entity_poly.pdbx_strand_id
1 'polypeptide(L)'
;MYQLFNPDFSISDIERFTELSIRRGIPLSSLIAADPKDRRIVAGAALLGEVGKNPSTESLLDALRDFLSGPGDWLKASPEELLDAAKAEGFVEEQGGAANIRLEPRPDVTAARLLDDLEAARVILEERRARMKETLQKKNREANAPKRPSGNPEEDVRFMKLALEEARRAGEAGEIPVGAVVVEDGRVLGKAGNETLRTGDPTAHAEVLALRRAASAAGNHRLTQTTLYVTLEPCPMCAGAISEARCARIVYGAGDPRRGALAGAFRLFDIPGVNHRPVIEGGVLGEEGEALMRDFFARRRKEKTQS
;
A
#
# COMPACT_ATOMS: atom_id res chain seq x y z
N MET A 1 -35.10 42.80 -13.90
CA MET A 1 -34.32 42.50 -15.12
C MET A 1 -35.02 41.32 -15.78
N TYR A 2 -35.71 41.53 -16.91
CA TYR A 2 -36.43 40.44 -17.59
C TYR A 2 -35.39 39.44 -18.11
N GLN A 3 -35.38 38.23 -17.54
CA GLN A 3 -34.58 37.12 -18.06
C GLN A 3 -35.22 36.73 -19.40
N LEU A 4 -34.52 36.98 -20.51
CA LEU A 4 -34.99 36.55 -21.82
C LEU A 4 -34.99 35.01 -21.82
N PHE A 5 -36.17 34.43 -22.03
CA PHE A 5 -36.34 33.00 -22.23
C PHE A 5 -35.42 32.52 -23.37
N ASN A 6 -34.58 31.51 -23.11
CA ASN A 6 -33.70 30.91 -24.10
C ASN A 6 -34.01 29.41 -24.24
N PRO A 7 -34.76 28.99 -25.26
CA PRO A 7 -35.15 27.59 -25.45
C PRO A 7 -34.01 26.69 -25.95
N ASP A 8 -32.99 27.25 -26.62
CA ASP A 8 -31.88 26.48 -27.21
C ASP A 8 -31.21 25.62 -26.15
N PHE A 9 -30.84 24.37 -26.45
CA PHE A 9 -30.01 23.52 -25.58
C PHE A 9 -28.91 22.87 -26.42
N SER A 10 -27.67 23.11 -26.03
CA SER A 10 -26.48 22.89 -26.84
C SER A 10 -25.58 21.77 -26.29
N ILE A 11 -24.58 21.36 -27.08
CA ILE A 11 -23.57 20.39 -26.64
C ILE A 11 -22.83 20.90 -25.39
N SER A 12 -22.50 22.18 -25.33
CA SER A 12 -21.85 22.78 -24.15
C SER A 12 -22.71 22.71 -22.89
N ASP A 13 -24.04 22.61 -23.03
CA ASP A 13 -24.92 22.38 -21.89
C ASP A 13 -24.83 20.92 -21.38
N ILE A 14 -24.70 19.93 -22.28
CA ILE A 14 -24.40 18.52 -21.92
C ILE A 14 -23.01 18.41 -21.26
N GLU A 15 -22.00 19.08 -21.82
CA GLU A 15 -20.64 19.10 -21.26
C GLU A 15 -20.66 19.68 -19.84
N ARG A 16 -21.36 20.80 -19.64
CA ARG A 16 -21.52 21.41 -18.32
C ARG A 16 -22.26 20.50 -17.36
N PHE A 17 -23.35 19.84 -17.79
CA PHE A 17 -24.04 18.87 -16.95
C PHE A 17 -23.12 17.72 -16.51
N THR A 18 -22.31 17.22 -17.46
CA THR A 18 -21.34 16.15 -17.22
C THR A 18 -20.28 16.57 -16.20
N GLU A 19 -19.78 17.80 -16.27
CA GLU A 19 -18.87 18.36 -15.25
C GLU A 19 -19.50 18.43 -13.85
N LEU A 20 -20.77 18.83 -13.76
CA LEU A 20 -21.49 18.91 -12.50
C LEU A 20 -21.69 17.51 -11.87
N SER A 21 -21.93 16.50 -12.70
CA SER A 21 -22.16 15.11 -12.28
C SER A 21 -20.97 14.42 -11.60
N ILE A 22 -19.78 15.00 -11.71
CA ILE A 22 -18.55 14.49 -11.06
C ILE A 22 -18.72 14.45 -9.53
N ARG A 23 -19.49 15.38 -8.98
CA ARG A 23 -19.75 15.51 -7.54
C ARG A 23 -21.10 14.89 -7.20
N ARG A 24 -21.14 14.04 -6.17
CA ARG A 24 -22.38 13.36 -5.75
C ARG A 24 -23.01 14.02 -4.52
N GLY A 25 -24.33 13.97 -4.46
CA GLY A 25 -25.15 14.38 -3.33
C GLY A 25 -25.29 15.89 -3.16
N ILE A 26 -25.07 16.69 -4.22
CA ILE A 26 -25.21 18.14 -4.13
C ILE A 26 -26.70 18.50 -4.13
N PRO A 27 -27.21 19.26 -3.15
CA PRO A 27 -28.57 19.79 -3.19
C PRO A 27 -28.75 20.76 -4.38
N LEU A 28 -29.87 20.65 -5.10
CA LEU A 28 -30.17 21.54 -6.24
C LEU A 28 -30.11 23.02 -5.86
N SER A 29 -30.64 23.39 -4.69
CA SER A 29 -30.57 24.74 -4.16
C SER A 29 -29.13 25.24 -3.97
N SER A 30 -28.23 24.41 -3.45
CA SER A 30 -26.81 24.75 -3.27
C SER A 30 -26.08 24.90 -4.60
N LEU A 31 -26.42 24.07 -5.59
CA LEU A 31 -25.85 24.14 -6.94
C LEU A 31 -26.23 25.46 -7.62
N ILE A 32 -27.51 25.83 -7.57
CA ILE A 32 -28.03 27.08 -8.14
C ILE A 32 -27.47 28.30 -7.40
N ALA A 33 -27.31 28.21 -6.07
CA ALA A 33 -26.73 29.30 -5.28
C ALA A 33 -25.25 29.56 -5.65
N ALA A 34 -24.50 28.52 -6.02
CA ALA A 34 -23.11 28.63 -6.44
C ALA A 34 -22.97 29.24 -7.84
N ASP A 35 -23.76 28.78 -8.80
CA ASP A 35 -23.87 29.40 -10.13
C ASP A 35 -25.33 29.33 -10.62
N PRO A 36 -26.04 30.47 -10.68
CA PRO A 36 -27.44 30.50 -11.11
C PRO A 36 -27.67 29.96 -12.52
N LYS A 37 -26.65 29.94 -13.39
CA LYS A 37 -26.75 29.39 -14.75
C LYS A 37 -26.95 27.87 -14.76
N ASP A 38 -26.46 27.18 -13.73
CA ASP A 38 -26.53 25.72 -13.66
C ASP A 38 -27.99 25.23 -13.44
N ARG A 39 -28.91 26.12 -13.02
CA ARG A 39 -30.36 25.83 -12.99
C ARG A 39 -30.87 25.41 -14.36
N ARG A 40 -30.54 26.19 -15.40
CA ARG A 40 -30.93 25.90 -16.80
C ARG A 40 -30.33 24.59 -17.28
N ILE A 41 -29.07 24.32 -16.91
CA ILE A 41 -28.36 23.11 -17.33
C ILE A 41 -29.05 21.85 -16.81
N VAL A 42 -29.32 21.81 -15.50
CA VAL A 42 -29.95 20.65 -14.86
C VAL A 42 -31.40 20.49 -15.32
N ALA A 43 -32.17 21.57 -15.39
CA ALA A 43 -33.56 21.53 -15.84
C ALA A 43 -33.68 21.11 -17.32
N GLY A 44 -32.83 21.64 -18.20
CA GLY A 44 -32.84 21.27 -19.61
C GLY A 44 -32.45 19.81 -19.84
N ALA A 45 -31.40 19.33 -19.15
CA ALA A 45 -30.98 17.93 -19.21
C ALA A 45 -32.09 16.97 -18.76
N ALA A 46 -32.84 17.32 -17.71
CA ALA A 46 -33.94 16.51 -17.19
C ALA A 46 -35.13 16.39 -18.16
N LEU A 47 -35.28 17.33 -19.09
CA LEU A 47 -36.38 17.38 -20.05
C LEU A 47 -36.02 16.86 -21.44
N LEU A 48 -34.75 16.52 -21.73
CA LEU A 48 -34.32 16.05 -23.06
C LEU A 48 -35.14 14.85 -23.55
N GLY A 49 -35.58 13.97 -22.65
CA GLY A 49 -36.42 12.83 -22.97
C GLY A 49 -37.88 13.19 -23.28
N GLU A 50 -38.35 14.37 -22.88
CA GLU A 50 -39.76 14.76 -22.89
C GLU A 50 -40.13 15.78 -23.98
N VAL A 51 -39.13 16.25 -24.74
CA VAL A 51 -39.34 17.16 -25.88
C VAL A 51 -40.30 16.54 -26.89
N GLY A 52 -41.39 17.26 -27.19
CA GLY A 52 -42.41 16.86 -28.15
C GLY A 52 -43.51 15.90 -27.63
N LYS A 53 -43.46 15.47 -26.36
CA LYS A 53 -44.41 14.47 -25.82
C LYS A 53 -45.67 15.04 -25.15
N ASN A 54 -45.76 16.35 -24.89
CA ASN A 54 -46.86 17.03 -24.19
C ASN A 54 -47.46 16.22 -23.02
N PRO A 55 -46.64 15.78 -22.05
CA PRO A 55 -47.09 14.86 -21.00
C PRO A 55 -48.10 15.52 -20.05
N SER A 56 -48.89 14.71 -19.34
CA SER A 56 -49.58 15.19 -18.13
C SER A 56 -48.57 15.56 -17.05
N THR A 57 -48.94 16.43 -16.10
CA THR A 57 -48.05 16.78 -14.98
C THR A 57 -47.58 15.55 -14.21
N GLU A 58 -48.46 14.56 -14.01
CA GLU A 58 -48.12 13.30 -13.33
C GLU A 58 -47.05 12.50 -14.11
N SER A 59 -47.24 12.33 -15.42
CA SER A 59 -46.27 11.63 -16.28
C SER A 59 -44.93 12.36 -16.34
N LEU A 60 -44.93 13.69 -16.28
CA LEU A 60 -43.71 14.49 -16.25
C LEU A 60 -42.95 14.32 -14.93
N LEU A 61 -43.66 14.31 -13.79
CA LEU A 61 -43.04 14.05 -12.48
C LEU A 61 -42.43 12.65 -12.41
N ASP A 62 -43.05 11.65 -13.03
CA ASP A 62 -42.49 10.31 -13.14
C ASP A 62 -41.20 10.31 -13.99
N ALA A 63 -41.20 10.97 -15.14
CA ALA A 63 -40.00 11.10 -15.98
C ALA A 63 -38.85 11.81 -15.25
N LEU A 64 -39.15 12.86 -14.47
CA LEU A 64 -38.15 13.56 -13.65
C LEU A 64 -37.61 12.68 -12.51
N ARG A 65 -38.45 11.79 -11.95
CA ARG A 65 -38.03 10.80 -10.95
C ARG A 65 -37.08 9.77 -11.56
N ASP A 66 -37.39 9.28 -12.76
CA ASP A 66 -36.52 8.36 -13.50
C ASP A 66 -35.18 9.01 -13.83
N PHE A 67 -35.21 10.28 -14.27
CA PHE A 67 -33.99 11.07 -14.47
C PHE A 67 -33.13 11.15 -13.20
N LEU A 68 -33.73 11.49 -12.05
CA LEU A 68 -33.04 11.56 -10.76
C LEU A 68 -32.53 10.20 -10.26
N SER A 69 -33.08 9.09 -10.76
CA SER A 69 -32.60 7.74 -10.45
C SER A 69 -31.55 7.23 -11.45
N GLY A 70 -31.31 7.95 -12.55
CA GLY A 70 -30.36 7.62 -13.59
C GLY A 70 -29.36 8.76 -13.87
N PRO A 71 -29.48 9.51 -14.98
CA PRO A 71 -28.53 10.59 -15.33
C PRO A 71 -28.31 11.64 -14.23
N GLY A 72 -29.33 11.88 -13.39
CA GLY A 72 -29.34 12.86 -12.31
C GLY A 72 -29.03 12.29 -10.92
N ASP A 73 -28.60 11.03 -10.79
CA ASP A 73 -28.36 10.35 -9.48
C ASP A 73 -27.36 11.05 -8.54
N TRP A 74 -26.56 11.95 -9.10
CA TRP A 74 -25.56 12.75 -8.42
C TRP A 74 -26.17 13.99 -7.74
N LEU A 75 -27.38 14.39 -8.14
CA LEU A 75 -28.10 15.55 -7.66
C LEU A 75 -29.09 15.15 -6.54
N LYS A 76 -29.07 15.87 -5.44
CA LYS A 76 -30.08 15.75 -4.38
C LYS A 76 -31.21 16.75 -4.65
N ALA A 77 -32.26 16.28 -5.30
CA ALA A 77 -33.47 17.04 -5.59
C ALA A 77 -34.69 16.11 -5.58
N SER A 78 -35.87 16.70 -5.44
CA SER A 78 -37.16 16.06 -5.72
C SER A 78 -37.63 16.35 -7.15
N PRO A 79 -38.49 15.51 -7.75
CA PRO A 79 -39.10 15.78 -9.05
C PRO A 79 -39.80 17.15 -9.11
N GLU A 80 -40.44 17.55 -8.00
CA GLU A 80 -41.14 18.83 -7.86
C GLU A 80 -40.15 20.00 -7.92
N GLU A 81 -39.01 19.92 -7.22
CA GLU A 81 -37.97 20.95 -7.28
C GLU A 81 -37.37 21.09 -8.68
N LEU A 82 -37.21 19.99 -9.44
CA LEU A 82 -36.77 20.03 -10.83
C LEU A 82 -37.82 20.64 -11.75
N LEU A 83 -39.09 20.30 -11.55
CA LEU A 83 -40.20 20.88 -12.31
C LEU A 83 -40.29 22.39 -12.07
N ASP A 84 -40.15 22.84 -10.83
CA ASP A 84 -40.12 24.26 -10.47
C ASP A 84 -38.93 24.98 -11.10
N ALA A 85 -37.75 24.35 -11.11
CA ALA A 85 -36.57 24.88 -11.80
C ALA A 85 -36.80 25.00 -13.32
N ALA A 86 -37.45 24.02 -13.94
CA ALA A 86 -37.81 24.05 -15.36
C ALA A 86 -38.84 25.14 -15.69
N LYS A 87 -39.86 25.31 -14.84
CA LYS A 87 -40.84 26.40 -14.95
C LYS A 87 -40.18 27.76 -14.81
N ALA A 88 -39.25 27.91 -13.85
CA ALA A 88 -38.51 29.15 -13.63
C ALA A 88 -37.62 29.55 -14.82
N GLU A 89 -37.12 28.58 -15.59
CA GLU A 89 -36.38 28.80 -16.83
C GLU A 89 -37.29 28.91 -18.07
N GLY A 90 -38.61 28.75 -17.92
CA GLY A 90 -39.59 28.82 -19.01
C GLY A 90 -39.64 27.58 -19.91
N PHE A 91 -38.96 26.50 -19.56
CA PHE A 91 -38.94 25.26 -20.34
C PHE A 91 -40.23 24.47 -20.26
N VAL A 92 -41.04 24.70 -19.23
CA VAL A 92 -42.35 24.05 -19.05
C VAL A 92 -43.42 25.11 -18.86
N GLU A 93 -44.47 25.01 -19.66
CA GLU A 93 -45.69 25.81 -19.52
C GLU A 93 -46.89 24.88 -19.36
N GLU A 94 -47.63 25.02 -18.26
CA GLU A 94 -48.83 24.19 -18.03
C GLU A 94 -50.06 24.86 -18.65
N GLN A 95 -50.75 24.13 -19.54
CA GLN A 95 -52.02 24.56 -20.11
C GLN A 95 -53.01 23.39 -20.07
N GLY A 96 -54.15 23.58 -19.40
CA GLY A 96 -55.26 22.62 -19.41
C GLY A 96 -54.95 21.22 -18.84
N GLY A 97 -53.96 21.10 -17.95
CA GLY A 97 -53.57 19.81 -17.34
C GLY A 97 -52.47 19.04 -18.08
N ALA A 98 -51.96 19.58 -19.20
CA ALA A 98 -50.79 19.08 -19.91
C ALA A 98 -49.62 20.08 -19.79
N ALA A 99 -48.40 19.54 -19.76
CA ALA A 99 -47.16 20.29 -19.75
C ALA A 99 -46.62 20.44 -21.17
N ASN A 100 -46.56 21.68 -21.66
CA ASN A 100 -45.93 22.01 -22.93
C ASN A 100 -44.42 22.20 -22.71
N ILE A 101 -43.61 21.34 -23.31
CA ILE A 101 -42.14 21.39 -23.22
C ILE A 101 -41.60 22.32 -24.31
N ARG A 102 -41.05 23.47 -23.88
CA ARG A 102 -40.55 24.55 -24.74
C ARG A 102 -39.04 24.52 -24.96
N LEU A 103 -38.37 23.49 -24.45
CA LEU A 103 -36.94 23.25 -24.69
C LEU A 103 -36.72 22.89 -26.17
N GLU A 104 -35.73 23.50 -26.80
CA GLU A 104 -35.34 23.26 -28.19
C GLU A 104 -33.89 22.76 -28.25
N PRO A 105 -33.64 21.45 -28.06
CA PRO A 105 -32.30 20.89 -28.21
C PRO A 105 -31.82 20.98 -29.65
N ARG A 106 -30.53 21.24 -29.83
CA ARG A 106 -29.89 21.14 -31.15
C ARG A 106 -29.91 19.68 -31.65
N PRO A 107 -29.79 19.44 -32.97
CA PRO A 107 -29.95 18.10 -33.55
C PRO A 107 -29.12 16.97 -32.90
N ASP A 108 -27.91 17.28 -32.42
CA ASP A 108 -27.01 16.30 -31.78
C ASP A 108 -27.17 16.18 -30.26
N VAL A 109 -28.11 16.93 -29.67
CA VAL A 109 -28.31 17.06 -28.23
C VAL A 109 -29.52 16.24 -27.83
N THR A 110 -29.28 14.99 -27.43
CA THR A 110 -30.32 14.01 -27.10
C THR A 110 -30.12 13.43 -25.71
N ALA A 111 -31.18 12.84 -25.14
CA ALA A 111 -31.08 12.10 -23.87
C ALA A 111 -30.09 10.92 -23.95
N ALA A 112 -30.02 10.25 -25.11
CA ALA A 112 -29.05 9.17 -25.35
C ALA A 112 -27.61 9.70 -25.33
N ARG A 113 -27.35 10.84 -26.00
CA ARG A 113 -26.03 11.48 -26.00
C ARG A 113 -25.59 11.86 -24.59
N LEU A 114 -26.50 12.42 -23.79
CA LEU A 114 -26.22 12.76 -22.39
C LEU A 114 -25.79 11.52 -21.59
N LEU A 115 -26.47 10.39 -21.77
CA LEU A 115 -26.10 9.13 -21.12
C LEU A 115 -24.70 8.67 -21.52
N ASP A 116 -24.37 8.68 -22.82
CA ASP A 116 -23.05 8.29 -23.32
C ASP A 116 -21.92 9.14 -22.71
N ASP A 117 -22.11 10.47 -22.65
CA ASP A 117 -21.10 11.40 -22.10
C ASP A 117 -20.93 11.19 -20.58
N LEU A 118 -22.01 10.90 -19.84
CA LEU A 118 -21.96 10.57 -18.42
C LEU A 118 -21.23 9.25 -18.16
N GLU A 119 -21.48 8.22 -18.96
CA GLU A 119 -20.79 6.93 -18.85
C GLU A 119 -19.29 7.08 -19.12
N ALA A 120 -18.92 7.78 -20.19
CA ALA A 120 -17.53 8.07 -20.51
C ALA A 120 -16.83 8.83 -19.38
N ALA A 121 -17.48 9.86 -18.83
CA ALA A 121 -16.93 10.63 -17.71
C ALA A 121 -16.72 9.77 -16.45
N ARG A 122 -17.66 8.86 -16.14
CA ARG A 122 -17.54 7.93 -15.01
C ARG A 122 -16.34 7.01 -15.15
N VAL A 123 -16.13 6.39 -16.32
CA VAL A 123 -14.97 5.52 -16.59
C VAL A 123 -13.65 6.27 -16.39
N ILE A 124 -13.53 7.48 -16.96
CA ILE A 124 -12.31 8.30 -16.84
C ILE A 124 -12.02 8.62 -15.36
N LEU A 125 -13.04 8.96 -14.58
CA LEU A 125 -12.91 9.27 -13.16
C LEU A 125 -12.52 8.05 -12.32
N GLU A 126 -13.09 6.89 -12.60
CA GLU A 126 -12.76 5.64 -11.93
C GLU A 126 -11.29 5.26 -12.14
N GLU A 127 -10.80 5.34 -13.38
CA GLU A 127 -9.38 5.11 -13.67
C GLU A 127 -8.48 6.13 -12.96
N ARG A 128 -8.85 7.42 -12.95
CA ARG A 128 -8.08 8.46 -12.25
C ARG A 128 -8.03 8.19 -10.75
N ARG A 129 -9.15 7.80 -10.14
CA ARG A 129 -9.22 7.41 -8.72
C ARG A 129 -8.37 6.19 -8.43
N ALA A 130 -8.38 5.18 -9.30
CA ALA A 130 -7.53 3.99 -9.17
C ALA A 130 -6.04 4.37 -9.20
N ARG A 131 -5.61 5.15 -10.19
CA ARG A 131 -4.23 5.66 -10.31
C ARG A 131 -3.80 6.48 -9.08
N MET A 132 -4.69 7.35 -8.59
CA MET A 132 -4.41 8.16 -7.41
C MET A 132 -4.31 7.31 -6.14
N LYS A 133 -5.21 6.34 -5.96
CA LYS A 133 -5.19 5.40 -4.83
C LYS A 133 -3.89 4.60 -4.81
N GLU A 134 -3.47 4.08 -5.95
CA GLU A 134 -2.19 3.36 -6.08
C GLU A 134 -1.00 4.26 -5.74
N THR A 135 -0.98 5.48 -6.26
CA THR A 135 0.07 6.47 -5.97
C THR A 135 0.14 6.80 -4.47
N LEU A 136 -1.01 7.01 -3.82
CA LEU A 136 -1.09 7.27 -2.39
C LEU A 136 -0.64 6.06 -1.57
N GLN A 137 -1.03 4.85 -1.97
CA GLN A 137 -0.59 3.61 -1.33
C GLN A 137 0.93 3.44 -1.44
N LYS A 138 1.52 3.73 -2.60
CA LYS A 138 2.97 3.70 -2.80
C LYS A 138 3.68 4.71 -1.90
N LYS A 139 3.23 5.97 -1.89
CA LYS A 139 3.79 7.01 -1.01
C LYS A 139 3.66 6.65 0.47
N ASN A 140 2.53 6.08 0.90
CA ASN A 140 2.36 5.61 2.27
C ASN A 140 3.29 4.44 2.60
N ARG A 141 3.54 3.52 1.66
CA ARG A 141 4.52 2.43 1.85
C ARG A 141 5.94 2.95 1.97
N GLU A 142 6.30 3.97 1.18
CA GLU A 142 7.62 4.61 1.24
C GLU A 142 7.82 5.40 2.53
N ALA A 143 6.82 6.21 2.93
CA ALA A 143 6.87 7.00 4.16
C ALA A 143 6.88 6.14 5.43
N ASN A 144 6.17 5.02 5.42
CA ASN A 144 6.15 4.05 6.52
C ASN A 144 7.12 2.89 6.32
N ALA A 145 8.03 2.98 5.34
CA ALA A 145 9.09 2.00 5.21
C ALA A 145 9.91 2.06 6.51
N PRO A 146 10.18 0.92 7.17
CA PRO A 146 10.99 0.90 8.37
C PRO A 146 12.32 1.60 8.09
N LYS A 147 12.67 2.57 8.95
CA LYS A 147 13.96 3.25 8.88
C LYS A 147 15.04 2.16 8.98
N ARG A 148 15.74 1.93 7.87
CA ARG A 148 16.82 0.95 7.81
C ARG A 148 17.90 1.40 8.81
N PRO A 149 18.40 0.54 9.70
CA PRO A 149 19.55 0.89 10.53
C PRO A 149 20.70 1.26 9.60
N SER A 150 21.10 2.52 9.60
CA SER A 150 22.31 2.96 8.89
C SER A 150 23.48 2.27 9.57
N GLY A 151 24.18 1.40 8.85
CA GLY A 151 25.36 0.73 9.37
C GLY A 151 26.43 1.76 9.71
N ASN A 152 26.87 1.78 10.95
CA ASN A 152 28.09 2.44 11.33
C ASN A 152 29.22 1.39 11.30
N PRO A 153 30.19 1.49 10.38
CA PRO A 153 31.27 0.51 10.27
C PRO A 153 32.05 0.28 11.58
N GLU A 154 32.20 1.32 12.40
CA GLU A 154 32.87 1.21 13.70
C GLU A 154 32.06 0.38 14.70
N GLU A 155 30.73 0.55 14.71
CA GLU A 155 29.83 -0.27 15.51
C GLU A 155 29.80 -1.71 15.02
N ASP A 156 29.81 -1.91 13.71
CA ASP A 156 29.82 -3.24 13.12
C ASP A 156 31.07 -4.02 13.53
N VAL A 157 32.23 -3.39 13.47
CA VAL A 157 33.49 -3.97 13.98
C VAL A 157 33.39 -4.24 15.48
N ARG A 158 32.85 -3.31 16.27
CA ARG A 158 32.71 -3.46 17.72
C ARG A 158 31.84 -4.66 18.09
N PHE A 159 30.66 -4.79 17.49
CA PHE A 159 29.73 -5.88 17.80
C PHE A 159 30.15 -7.20 17.19
N MET A 160 30.83 -7.19 16.04
CA MET A 160 31.45 -8.40 15.49
C MET A 160 32.56 -8.95 16.40
N LYS A 161 33.35 -8.08 17.04
CA LYS A 161 34.34 -8.53 18.06
C LYS A 161 33.67 -9.26 19.21
N LEU A 162 32.52 -8.79 19.69
CA LEU A 162 31.75 -9.48 20.72
C LEU A 162 31.22 -10.83 20.22
N ALA A 163 30.79 -10.93 18.96
CA ALA A 163 30.40 -12.20 18.36
C ALA A 163 31.59 -13.17 18.26
N LEU A 164 32.78 -12.68 17.91
CA LEU A 164 34.02 -13.46 17.89
C LEU A 164 34.44 -13.95 19.29
N GLU A 165 34.19 -13.17 20.35
CA GLU A 165 34.38 -13.65 21.72
C GLU A 165 33.44 -14.82 22.05
N GLU A 166 32.17 -14.76 21.66
CA GLU A 166 31.23 -15.89 21.87
C GLU A 166 31.64 -17.12 21.04
N ALA A 167 32.14 -16.90 19.81
CA ALA A 167 32.67 -17.95 18.95
C ALA A 167 33.89 -18.65 19.58
N ARG A 168 34.82 -17.89 20.19
CA ARG A 168 35.97 -18.44 20.92
C ARG A 168 35.53 -19.31 22.10
N ARG A 169 34.59 -18.82 22.91
CA ARG A 169 34.01 -19.59 24.03
C ARG A 169 33.37 -20.89 23.58
N ALA A 170 32.62 -20.87 22.47
CA ALA A 170 32.06 -22.08 21.87
C ALA A 170 33.16 -23.06 21.46
N GLY A 171 34.18 -22.57 20.74
CA GLY A 171 35.33 -23.38 20.32
C GLY A 171 36.10 -24.02 21.48
N GLU A 172 36.32 -23.28 22.56
CA GLU A 172 36.95 -23.77 23.80
C GLU A 172 36.11 -24.86 24.49
N ALA A 173 34.78 -24.78 24.39
CA ALA A 173 33.86 -25.81 24.85
C ALA A 173 33.74 -27.01 23.88
N GLY A 174 34.52 -27.02 22.79
CA GLY A 174 34.49 -28.06 21.77
C GLY A 174 33.35 -27.93 20.75
N GLU A 175 32.57 -26.86 20.78
CA GLU A 175 31.52 -26.58 19.79
C GLU A 175 32.14 -26.01 18.51
N ILE A 176 31.41 -26.05 17.39
CA ILE A 176 31.83 -25.30 16.18
C ILE A 176 31.93 -23.81 16.55
N PRO A 177 33.07 -23.12 16.31
CA PRO A 177 33.34 -21.78 16.84
C PRO A 177 32.60 -20.69 16.03
N VAL A 178 31.29 -20.61 16.23
CA VAL A 178 30.42 -19.57 15.69
C VAL A 178 29.78 -18.85 16.87
N GLY A 179 29.72 -17.53 16.77
CA GLY A 179 29.11 -16.66 17.76
C GLY A 179 28.23 -15.61 17.11
N ALA A 180 27.22 -15.16 17.85
CA ALA A 180 26.27 -14.17 17.38
C ALA A 180 25.83 -13.22 18.51
N VAL A 181 25.49 -12.00 18.12
CA VAL A 181 25.04 -10.92 19.01
C VAL A 181 23.88 -10.17 18.35
N VAL A 182 22.81 -9.91 19.10
CA VAL A 182 21.67 -9.09 18.68
C VAL A 182 21.69 -7.77 19.43
N VAL A 183 21.61 -6.67 18.69
CA VAL A 183 21.77 -5.30 19.20
C VAL A 183 20.56 -4.46 18.81
N GLU A 184 20.08 -3.60 19.72
CA GLU A 184 19.09 -2.55 19.47
C GLU A 184 19.63 -1.25 20.07
N ASP A 185 19.68 -0.16 19.30
CA ASP A 185 20.16 1.16 19.76
C ASP A 185 21.50 1.11 20.52
N GLY A 186 22.47 0.33 19.99
CA GLY A 186 23.79 0.14 20.59
C GLY A 186 23.82 -0.75 21.85
N ARG A 187 22.69 -1.28 22.29
CA ARG A 187 22.56 -2.19 23.44
C ARG A 187 22.45 -3.64 22.99
N VAL A 188 23.26 -4.51 23.57
CA VAL A 188 23.15 -5.96 23.37
C VAL A 188 21.92 -6.50 24.08
N LEU A 189 20.98 -7.07 23.32
CA LEU A 189 19.78 -7.75 23.83
C LEU A 189 20.02 -9.25 24.03
N GLY A 190 20.86 -9.86 23.21
CA GLY A 190 21.18 -11.28 23.28
C GLY A 190 22.52 -11.57 22.63
N LYS A 191 23.25 -12.55 23.16
CA LYS A 191 24.49 -13.05 22.58
C LYS A 191 24.66 -14.52 22.90
N ALA A 192 25.24 -15.29 21.99
CA ALA A 192 25.47 -16.71 22.18
C ALA A 192 26.57 -17.24 21.26
N GLY A 193 27.25 -18.30 21.69
CA GLY A 193 27.98 -19.20 20.81
C GLY A 193 27.13 -20.42 20.43
N ASN A 194 27.62 -21.28 19.55
CA ASN A 194 26.98 -22.58 19.31
C ASN A 194 26.97 -23.44 20.59
N GLU A 195 25.89 -24.21 20.79
CA GLU A 195 25.70 -25.09 21.95
C GLU A 195 25.09 -26.44 21.55
N THR A 196 25.24 -26.86 20.28
CA THR A 196 24.55 -28.03 19.72
C THR A 196 24.99 -29.34 20.36
N LEU A 197 26.28 -29.53 20.63
CA LEU A 197 26.78 -30.74 21.30
C LEU A 197 26.41 -30.75 22.77
N ARG A 198 26.58 -29.61 23.46
CA ARG A 198 26.34 -29.49 24.90
C ARG A 198 24.88 -29.70 25.28
N THR A 199 23.96 -29.25 24.44
CA THR A 199 22.51 -29.33 24.71
C THR A 199 21.85 -30.52 24.02
N GLY A 200 22.49 -31.13 23.02
CA GLY A 200 21.86 -32.11 22.13
C GLY A 200 20.75 -31.51 21.25
N ASP A 201 20.62 -30.18 21.19
CA ASP A 201 19.62 -29.47 20.38
C ASP A 201 20.21 -29.16 18.99
N PRO A 202 19.70 -29.76 17.90
CA PRO A 202 20.19 -29.49 16.55
C PRO A 202 19.93 -28.04 16.09
N THR A 203 19.08 -27.29 16.79
CA THR A 203 18.74 -25.89 16.51
C THR A 203 19.57 -24.91 17.33
N ALA A 204 20.42 -25.37 18.27
CA ALA A 204 21.22 -24.54 19.16
C ALA A 204 22.45 -23.89 18.47
N HIS A 205 22.21 -23.31 17.30
CA HIS A 205 23.13 -22.43 16.59
C HIS A 205 23.19 -21.06 17.27
N ALA A 206 24.33 -20.39 17.17
CA ALA A 206 24.58 -19.09 17.78
C ALA A 206 23.49 -18.06 17.46
N GLU A 207 23.06 -17.98 16.19
CA GLU A 207 22.03 -17.04 15.73
C GLU A 207 20.69 -17.30 16.41
N VAL A 208 20.24 -18.56 16.41
CA VAL A 208 18.96 -18.97 17.02
C VAL A 208 18.98 -18.69 18.52
N LEU A 209 20.07 -19.03 19.21
CA LEU A 209 20.22 -18.80 20.64
C LEU A 209 20.26 -17.31 20.97
N ALA A 210 20.98 -16.50 20.20
CA ALA A 210 21.04 -15.06 20.38
C ALA A 210 19.66 -14.40 20.15
N LEU A 211 18.92 -14.81 19.12
CA LEU A 211 17.55 -14.36 18.86
C LEU A 211 16.60 -14.75 20.00
N ARG A 212 16.67 -15.98 20.51
CA ARG A 212 15.86 -16.42 21.67
C ARG A 212 16.13 -15.54 22.90
N ARG A 213 17.41 -15.29 23.21
CA ARG A 213 17.83 -14.42 24.33
C ARG A 213 17.34 -12.99 24.13
N ALA A 214 17.48 -12.44 22.93
CA ALA A 214 17.04 -11.09 22.60
C ALA A 214 15.52 -10.94 22.67
N ALA A 215 14.75 -11.90 22.14
CA ALA A 215 13.29 -11.90 22.22
C ALA A 215 12.79 -11.96 23.67
N SER A 216 13.44 -12.77 24.51
CA SER A 216 13.16 -12.81 25.94
C SER A 216 13.46 -11.48 26.63
N ALA A 217 14.59 -10.84 26.32
CA ALA A 217 14.97 -9.55 26.89
C ALA A 217 14.05 -8.40 26.44
N ALA A 218 13.58 -8.43 25.19
CA ALA A 218 12.65 -7.46 24.63
C ALA A 218 11.19 -7.70 25.05
N GLY A 219 10.88 -8.88 25.60
CA GLY A 219 9.49 -9.30 25.85
C GLY A 219 8.66 -9.45 24.56
N ASN A 220 9.32 -9.64 23.41
CA ASN A 220 8.67 -9.67 22.11
C ASN A 220 9.44 -10.58 21.13
N HIS A 221 8.72 -11.44 20.40
CA HIS A 221 9.30 -12.30 19.36
C HIS A 221 9.69 -11.52 18.10
N ARG A 222 9.13 -10.32 17.89
CA ARG A 222 9.47 -9.44 16.77
C ARG A 222 10.54 -8.44 17.17
N LEU A 223 11.72 -8.62 16.61
CA LEU A 223 12.94 -7.83 16.83
C LEU A 223 13.14 -6.81 15.70
N THR A 224 12.10 -6.01 15.42
CA THR A 224 12.04 -5.18 14.20
C THR A 224 13.05 -4.05 14.10
N GLN A 225 13.71 -3.67 15.19
CA GLN A 225 14.72 -2.59 15.22
C GLN A 225 16.13 -3.12 15.52
N THR A 226 16.34 -4.44 15.47
CA THR A 226 17.61 -5.04 15.85
C THR A 226 18.55 -5.26 14.67
N THR A 227 19.85 -5.28 14.96
CA THR A 227 20.90 -5.82 14.09
C THR A 227 21.46 -7.11 14.69
N LEU A 228 21.52 -8.17 13.89
CA LEU A 228 22.20 -9.41 14.23
C LEU A 228 23.63 -9.40 13.64
N TYR A 229 24.63 -9.57 14.50
CA TYR A 229 26.02 -9.81 14.14
C TYR A 229 26.34 -11.28 14.30
N VAL A 230 26.97 -11.92 13.32
CA VAL A 230 27.34 -13.35 13.38
C VAL A 230 28.68 -13.62 12.69
N THR A 231 29.52 -14.47 13.27
CA THR A 231 30.89 -14.67 12.76
C THR A 231 30.99 -15.47 11.47
N LEU A 232 29.93 -16.21 11.11
CA LEU A 232 29.81 -17.04 9.90
C LEU A 232 28.46 -16.78 9.25
N GLU A 233 28.41 -16.83 7.92
CA GLU A 233 27.18 -16.68 7.15
C GLU A 233 26.07 -17.65 7.62
N PRO A 234 24.88 -17.14 7.96
CA PRO A 234 23.75 -17.95 8.41
C PRO A 234 23.35 -19.08 7.45
N CYS A 235 23.09 -20.25 8.02
CA CYS A 235 22.52 -21.39 7.31
C CYS A 235 21.01 -21.21 7.03
N PRO A 236 20.34 -22.10 6.27
CA PRO A 236 18.92 -21.97 5.92
C PRO A 236 17.99 -21.85 7.14
N MET A 237 18.26 -22.63 8.17
CA MET A 237 17.51 -22.59 9.43
C MET A 237 17.63 -21.24 10.11
N CYS A 238 18.86 -20.71 10.21
CA CYS A 238 19.12 -19.45 10.89
C CYS A 238 18.58 -18.28 10.08
N ALA A 239 18.75 -18.27 8.77
CA ALA A 239 18.15 -17.26 7.88
C ALA A 239 16.62 -17.25 7.97
N GLY A 240 15.98 -18.42 8.04
CA GLY A 240 14.54 -18.54 8.31
C GLY A 240 14.14 -17.99 9.68
N ALA A 241 14.87 -18.34 10.74
CA ALA A 241 14.63 -17.82 12.09
C ALA A 241 14.77 -16.30 12.16
N ILE A 242 15.76 -15.72 11.47
CA ILE A 242 15.96 -14.28 11.36
C ILE A 242 14.78 -13.60 10.67
N SER A 243 14.26 -14.21 9.59
CA SER A 243 13.06 -13.74 8.89
C SER A 243 11.86 -13.69 9.82
N GLU A 244 11.60 -14.78 10.56
CA GLU A 244 10.48 -14.86 11.51
C GLU A 244 10.62 -13.89 12.68
N ALA A 245 11.84 -13.69 13.18
CA ALA A 245 12.13 -12.69 14.20
C ALA A 245 12.02 -11.25 13.70
N ARG A 246 11.91 -11.02 12.38
CA ARG A 246 11.82 -9.69 11.75
C ARG A 246 13.04 -8.79 12.03
N CYS A 247 14.22 -9.37 12.23
CA CYS A 247 15.46 -8.60 12.45
C CYS A 247 15.69 -7.60 11.30
N ALA A 248 16.00 -6.34 11.60
CA ALA A 248 16.11 -5.31 10.55
C ALA A 248 17.35 -5.48 9.66
N ARG A 249 18.44 -5.95 10.25
CA ARG A 249 19.77 -6.00 9.62
C ARG A 249 20.54 -7.24 10.08
N ILE A 250 21.28 -7.86 9.15
CA ILE A 250 22.21 -8.94 9.41
C ILE A 250 23.59 -8.48 8.96
N VAL A 251 24.57 -8.60 9.84
CA VAL A 251 25.99 -8.38 9.55
C VAL A 251 26.73 -9.68 9.83
N TYR A 252 27.37 -10.27 8.83
CA TYR A 252 28.13 -11.51 9.00
C TYR A 252 29.62 -11.34 8.67
N GLY A 253 30.44 -12.15 9.34
CA GLY A 253 31.88 -12.20 9.10
C GLY A 253 32.22 -13.05 7.88
N ALA A 254 32.66 -14.29 8.13
CA ALA A 254 33.07 -15.23 7.08
C ALA A 254 31.88 -15.68 6.21
N GLY A 255 32.09 -15.84 4.91
CA GLY A 255 31.11 -16.46 4.01
C GLY A 255 31.03 -17.97 4.17
N ASP A 256 29.92 -18.58 3.75
CA ASP A 256 29.79 -20.04 3.68
C ASP A 256 29.27 -20.48 2.30
N PRO A 257 30.16 -20.80 1.35
CA PRO A 257 29.75 -21.19 0.00
C PRO A 257 29.01 -22.54 -0.05
N ARG A 258 29.02 -23.34 1.03
CA ARG A 258 28.39 -24.66 1.06
C ARG A 258 27.03 -24.66 1.75
N ARG A 259 26.83 -23.83 2.77
CA ARG A 259 25.61 -23.82 3.58
C ARG A 259 25.01 -22.43 3.78
N GLY A 260 25.71 -21.37 3.40
CA GLY A 260 25.23 -20.00 3.54
C GLY A 260 23.94 -19.75 2.75
N ALA A 261 22.94 -19.16 3.41
CA ALA A 261 21.63 -18.89 2.84
C ALA A 261 21.40 -17.40 2.55
N LEU A 262 22.45 -16.57 2.61
CA LEU A 262 22.39 -15.14 2.33
C LEU A 262 23.00 -14.82 0.96
N ALA A 263 24.23 -15.26 0.74
CA ALA A 263 25.02 -15.03 -0.47
C ALA A 263 25.80 -16.27 -0.96
N GLY A 264 26.02 -17.26 -0.08
CA GLY A 264 26.78 -18.48 -0.34
C GLY A 264 26.05 -19.49 -1.23
N ALA A 265 25.50 -20.55 -0.62
CA ALA A 265 24.86 -21.64 -1.35
C ALA A 265 23.56 -21.21 -2.07
N PHE A 266 22.77 -20.32 -1.45
CA PHE A 266 21.61 -19.68 -2.08
C PHE A 266 21.23 -18.39 -1.35
N ARG A 267 20.30 -17.62 -1.92
CA ARG A 267 19.81 -16.35 -1.37
C ARG A 267 18.36 -16.49 -0.91
N LEU A 268 18.13 -16.78 0.37
CA LEU A 268 16.78 -17.00 0.92
C LEU A 268 15.87 -15.79 0.69
N PHE A 269 16.40 -14.58 0.90
CA PHE A 269 15.61 -13.34 0.88
C PHE A 269 15.25 -12.85 -0.53
N ASP A 270 15.80 -13.48 -1.58
CA ASP A 270 15.44 -13.25 -2.98
C ASP A 270 14.16 -14.01 -3.37
N ILE A 271 13.73 -14.98 -2.57
CA ILE A 271 12.51 -15.75 -2.82
C ILE A 271 11.28 -14.83 -2.67
N PRO A 272 10.39 -14.71 -3.69
CA PRO A 272 9.26 -13.79 -3.66
C PRO A 272 8.34 -13.96 -2.45
N GLY A 273 8.09 -15.22 -2.03
CA GLY A 273 7.21 -15.56 -0.90
C GLY A 273 7.79 -15.27 0.49
N VAL A 274 9.05 -14.85 0.60
CA VAL A 274 9.63 -14.44 1.88
C VAL A 274 9.21 -12.99 2.17
N ASN A 275 8.38 -12.82 3.21
CA ASN A 275 7.74 -11.54 3.52
C ASN A 275 8.70 -10.48 4.08
N HIS A 276 9.61 -10.88 4.97
CA HIS A 276 10.55 -9.97 5.63
C HIS A 276 11.92 -10.03 4.97
N ARG A 277 12.51 -8.86 4.68
CA ARG A 277 13.81 -8.75 4.01
C ARG A 277 14.74 -7.83 4.82
N PRO A 278 15.70 -8.39 5.57
CA PRO A 278 16.67 -7.60 6.30
C PRO A 278 17.67 -6.95 5.34
N VAL A 279 18.33 -5.88 5.80
CA VAL A 279 19.58 -5.40 5.20
C VAL A 279 20.67 -6.43 5.48
N ILE A 280 21.46 -6.80 4.48
CA ILE A 280 22.52 -7.82 4.61
C ILE A 280 23.86 -7.17 4.29
N GLU A 281 24.81 -7.33 5.21
CA GLU A 281 26.20 -6.93 5.05
C GLU A 281 27.12 -8.10 5.44
N GLY A 282 28.13 -8.37 4.64
CA GLY A 282 29.02 -9.51 4.80
C GLY A 282 30.49 -9.09 4.78
N GLY A 283 31.35 -9.90 5.39
CA GLY A 283 32.81 -9.72 5.37
C GLY A 283 33.38 -8.93 6.54
N VAL A 284 32.57 -8.46 7.49
CA VAL A 284 33.06 -7.69 8.66
C VAL A 284 33.90 -8.61 9.53
N LEU A 285 35.21 -8.34 9.62
CA LEU A 285 36.20 -9.22 10.28
C LEU A 285 36.14 -10.68 9.78
N GLY A 286 35.84 -10.89 8.50
CA GLY A 286 35.68 -12.22 7.91
C GLY A 286 36.92 -13.11 8.08
N GLU A 287 38.12 -12.55 7.90
CA GLU A 287 39.39 -13.28 8.06
C GLU A 287 39.56 -13.86 9.48
N GLU A 288 39.11 -13.14 10.51
CA GLU A 288 39.16 -13.62 11.90
C GLU A 288 38.20 -14.79 12.13
N GLY A 289 36.98 -14.70 11.57
CA GLY A 289 36.01 -15.80 11.62
C GLY A 289 36.50 -17.05 10.90
N GLU A 290 37.10 -16.88 9.71
CA GLU A 290 37.71 -17.98 8.96
C GLU A 290 38.88 -18.62 9.71
N ALA A 291 39.71 -17.80 10.37
CA ALA A 291 40.81 -18.30 11.17
C ALA A 291 40.34 -19.18 12.34
N LEU A 292 39.30 -18.77 13.06
CA LEU A 292 38.73 -19.58 14.16
C LEU A 292 38.25 -20.95 13.66
N MET A 293 37.51 -20.97 12.54
CA MET A 293 37.01 -22.21 11.95
C MET A 293 38.16 -23.13 11.51
N ARG A 294 39.16 -22.58 10.82
CA ARG A 294 40.33 -23.31 10.34
C ARG A 294 41.12 -23.93 11.50
N ASP A 295 41.40 -23.15 12.54
CA ASP A 295 42.17 -23.58 13.70
C ASP A 295 41.45 -24.66 14.50
N PHE A 296 40.14 -24.51 14.69
CA PHE A 296 39.32 -25.52 15.37
C PHE A 296 39.37 -26.88 14.66
N PHE A 297 39.14 -26.91 13.34
CA PHE A 297 39.18 -28.18 12.61
C PHE A 297 40.61 -28.75 12.51
N ALA A 298 41.65 -27.91 12.50
CA ALA A 298 43.02 -28.38 12.56
C ALA A 298 43.33 -29.10 13.88
N ARG A 299 42.87 -28.56 15.02
CA ARG A 299 43.00 -29.22 16.34
C ARG A 299 42.24 -30.55 16.39
N ARG A 300 40.97 -30.55 15.98
CA ARG A 300 40.13 -31.76 15.93
C ARG A 300 40.73 -32.89 15.08
N ARG A 301 41.36 -32.56 13.95
CA ARG A 301 42.05 -33.56 13.11
C ARG A 301 43.25 -34.17 13.83
N LYS A 302 44.05 -33.37 14.54
CA LYS A 302 45.21 -33.85 15.30
C LYS A 302 44.78 -34.77 16.45
N GLU A 303 43.73 -34.40 17.18
CA GLU A 303 43.18 -35.21 18.28
C GLU A 303 42.72 -36.59 17.80
N LYS A 304 42.03 -36.64 16.64
CA LYS A 304 41.55 -37.90 16.06
C LYS A 304 42.68 -38.83 15.55
N THR A 305 43.86 -38.29 15.25
CA THR A 305 45.03 -39.09 14.84
C THR A 305 45.81 -39.64 16.03
N GLN A 306 45.60 -39.09 17.24
CA GLN A 306 46.28 -39.51 18.47
C GLN A 306 45.44 -40.45 19.36
N SER A 307 44.15 -40.65 19.02
CA SER A 307 43.20 -41.57 19.66
C SER A 307 43.08 -42.88 18.87
#